data_AF-A0A7L4PI51-F1
#
_entry.id   AF-A0A7L4PI51-F1
#
_cell.length_a   1.000
_cell.length_b   1.000
_cell.length_c   1.000
_cell.angle_alpha   90.00
_cell.angle_beta   90.00
_cell.angle_gamma   90.00
#
_symmetry.space_group_name_H-M   'P 1'
#
loop_
_entity.id
_entity.type
_entity.pdbx_description
1 polymer ?
#
loop_
_entity_poly.entity_id
_entity_poly.type
_entity_poly.pdbx_seq_one_letter_code
_entity_poly.pdbx_strand_id
1 'polypeptide(L)'
;VSARVVETGLHKLFTMGFDISTIKSGWGRAPIAPIVGDATRCMGSSNDAIIYGGETYYALDYPNLEELLEFARSMPSEASRDYGKPFYETFKAAGFDFFKVDHNVFAPARVVMNELRSRRTFVVGRLNPQVLAESFGLEMLGAGR
;
A
#
# COMPACT_ATOMS: atom_id res chain seq x y z
N VAL A 1 7.71 -10.95 -1.14
CA VAL A 1 6.93 -9.95 -0.39
C VAL A 1 5.86 -9.33 -1.26
N SER A 2 6.18 -8.74 -2.42
CA SER A 2 5.22 -8.07 -3.32
C SER A 2 3.92 -8.83 -3.65
N ALA A 3 3.97 -10.17 -3.77
CA ALA A 3 2.78 -11.00 -3.99
C ALA A 3 1.71 -10.89 -2.88
N ARG A 4 2.07 -10.33 -1.71
CA ARG A 4 1.16 -10.06 -0.59
C ARG A 4 0.34 -8.79 -0.77
N VAL A 5 0.50 -8.03 -1.86
CA VAL A 5 -0.19 -6.74 -2.07
C VAL A 5 -1.71 -6.78 -1.77
N VAL A 6 -2.40 -7.86 -2.18
CA VAL A 6 -3.84 -8.05 -1.89
C VAL A 6 -4.08 -8.33 -0.41
N GLU A 7 -3.25 -9.18 0.19
CA GLU A 7 -3.31 -9.54 1.62
C GLU A 7 -3.05 -8.33 2.50
N THR A 8 -2.05 -7.50 2.20
CA THR A 8 -1.74 -6.27 2.94
C THR A 8 -2.93 -5.32 2.95
N GLY A 9 -3.64 -5.16 1.82
CA GLY A 9 -4.86 -4.37 1.78
C GLY A 9 -6.02 -4.99 2.59
N LEU A 10 -6.19 -6.31 2.56
CA LEU A 10 -7.20 -7.01 3.38
C LEU A 10 -6.89 -6.89 4.87
N HIS A 11 -5.64 -7.06 5.26
CA HIS A 11 -5.19 -6.90 6.64
C HIS A 11 -5.43 -5.47 7.13
N LYS A 12 -5.07 -4.46 6.33
CA LYS A 12 -5.36 -3.05 6.63
C LYS A 12 -6.85 -2.80 6.86
N LEU A 13 -7.72 -3.27 5.96
CA LEU A 13 -9.17 -3.17 6.12
C LEU A 13 -9.64 -3.83 7.44
N PHE A 14 -9.21 -5.06 7.70
CA PHE A 14 -9.54 -5.77 8.93
C PHE A 14 -9.13 -5.00 10.19
N THR A 15 -7.91 -4.43 10.21
CA THR A 15 -7.43 -3.63 11.36
C THR A 15 -8.17 -2.31 11.55
N MET A 16 -8.80 -1.77 10.50
CA MET A 16 -9.67 -0.60 10.62
C MET A 16 -11.07 -0.96 11.14
N GLY A 17 -11.41 -2.26 11.24
CA GLY A 17 -12.73 -2.74 11.63
C GLY A 17 -13.68 -2.99 10.46
N PHE A 18 -13.19 -2.97 9.21
CA PHE A 18 -13.99 -3.30 8.04
C PHE A 18 -14.33 -4.80 8.01
N ASP A 19 -15.58 -5.15 7.73
CA ASP A 19 -16.00 -6.54 7.52
C ASP A 19 -15.48 -7.08 6.19
N ILE A 20 -14.32 -7.71 6.21
CA ILE A 20 -13.67 -8.30 5.02
C ILE A 20 -14.47 -9.45 4.38
N SER A 21 -15.48 -10.01 5.06
CA SER A 21 -16.35 -11.06 4.47
C SER A 21 -17.27 -10.54 3.36
N THR A 22 -17.42 -9.21 3.29
CA THR A 22 -18.13 -8.52 2.21
C THR A 22 -17.38 -8.55 0.88
N ILE A 23 -16.06 -8.77 0.90
CA ILE A 23 -15.21 -8.83 -0.29
C ILE A 23 -15.41 -10.18 -0.99
N LYS A 24 -15.80 -10.14 -2.26
CA LYS A 24 -16.09 -11.34 -3.07
C LYS A 24 -14.88 -11.79 -3.87
N SER A 25 -14.05 -10.87 -4.30
CA SER A 25 -12.79 -11.16 -4.96
C SER A 25 -11.83 -9.99 -4.84
N GLY A 26 -10.54 -10.28 -4.98
CA GLY A 26 -9.51 -9.25 -5.06
C GLY A 26 -8.37 -9.70 -5.97
N TRP A 27 -7.78 -8.74 -6.67
CA TRP A 27 -6.51 -8.92 -7.36
C TRP A 27 -5.65 -7.68 -7.17
N GLY A 28 -4.36 -7.80 -7.43
CA GLY A 28 -3.47 -6.67 -7.30
C GLY A 28 -2.16 -6.90 -8.02
N ARG A 29 -1.41 -5.82 -8.16
CA ARG A 29 -0.07 -5.81 -8.75
C ARG A 29 0.86 -4.97 -7.89
N ALA A 30 2.10 -5.42 -7.78
CA ALA A 30 3.17 -4.68 -7.14
C ALA A 30 4.48 -5.05 -7.86
N PRO A 31 5.42 -4.10 -8.03
CA PRO A 31 6.74 -4.43 -8.58
C PRO A 31 7.46 -5.45 -7.69
N ILE A 32 8.35 -6.23 -8.28
CA ILE A 32 9.31 -7.03 -7.52
C ILE A 32 10.49 -6.12 -7.21
N ALA A 33 10.77 -5.90 -5.92
CA ALA A 33 11.90 -5.08 -5.52
C ALA A 33 13.23 -5.72 -5.97
N PRO A 34 14.21 -4.91 -6.43
CA PRO A 34 15.56 -5.39 -6.64
C PRO A 34 16.21 -5.78 -5.32
N ILE A 35 17.28 -6.59 -5.40
CA ILE A 35 18.11 -6.93 -4.25
C ILE A 35 18.94 -5.70 -3.92
N VAL A 36 18.63 -5.03 -2.80
CA VAL A 36 19.31 -3.80 -2.38
C VAL A 36 20.01 -4.00 -1.03
N GLY A 37 21.34 -3.84 -1.04
CA GLY A 37 22.15 -3.88 0.19
C GLY A 37 21.97 -5.15 1.03
N ASP A 38 21.90 -4.97 2.35
CA ASP A 38 21.71 -6.05 3.32
C ASP A 38 20.23 -6.44 3.52
N ALA A 39 19.98 -7.41 4.40
CA ALA A 39 18.64 -7.90 4.70
C ALA A 39 17.68 -6.80 5.19
N THR A 40 18.20 -5.81 5.95
CA THR A 40 17.38 -4.71 6.48
C THR A 40 16.98 -3.74 5.38
N ARG A 41 17.87 -3.44 4.44
CA ARG A 41 17.54 -2.64 3.25
C ARG A 41 16.59 -3.38 2.32
N CYS A 42 16.80 -4.68 2.10
CA CYS A 42 15.87 -5.53 1.33
C CYS A 42 14.47 -5.62 1.98
N MET A 43 14.38 -5.63 3.31
CA MET A 43 13.11 -5.54 4.02
C MET A 43 12.40 -4.22 3.68
N GLY A 44 13.13 -3.10 3.73
CA GLY A 44 12.61 -1.78 3.32
C GLY A 44 12.08 -1.77 1.90
N SER A 45 12.92 -2.11 0.91
CA SER A 45 12.53 -2.04 -0.50
C SER A 45 11.40 -3.00 -0.85
N SER A 46 11.38 -4.20 -0.26
CA SER A 46 10.32 -5.17 -0.53
C SER A 46 8.97 -4.77 0.06
N ASN A 47 8.95 -4.00 1.15
CA ASN A 47 7.74 -3.33 1.66
C ASN A 47 7.36 -2.12 0.80
N ASP A 48 8.34 -1.29 0.41
CA ASP A 48 8.14 -0.12 -0.44
C ASP A 48 7.48 -0.48 -1.79
N ALA A 49 7.77 -1.68 -2.31
CA ALA A 49 7.08 -2.22 -3.46
C ALA A 49 5.55 -2.26 -3.31
N ILE A 50 5.03 -2.48 -2.10
CA ILE A 50 3.60 -2.46 -1.79
C ILE A 50 3.16 -1.03 -1.42
N ILE A 51 3.89 -0.38 -0.51
CA ILE A 51 3.55 0.94 0.06
C ILE A 51 3.46 2.00 -1.03
N TYR A 52 4.38 1.97 -2.01
CA TYR A 52 4.49 3.00 -3.05
C TYR A 52 4.17 2.47 -4.46
N GLY A 53 4.21 1.15 -4.67
CA GLY A 53 3.98 0.51 -5.97
C GLY A 53 2.79 -0.45 -6.03
N GLY A 54 2.17 -0.75 -4.89
CA GLY A 54 1.08 -1.70 -4.81
C GLY A 54 -0.22 -1.08 -5.29
N GLU A 55 -0.90 -1.78 -6.19
CA GLU A 55 -2.25 -1.44 -6.62
C GLU A 55 -3.17 -2.65 -6.40
N THR A 56 -4.32 -2.42 -5.76
CA THR A 56 -5.31 -3.44 -5.47
C THR A 56 -6.67 -3.11 -6.05
N TYR A 57 -7.42 -4.16 -6.36
CA TYR A 57 -8.77 -4.12 -6.90
C TYR A 57 -9.61 -5.11 -6.11
N TYR A 58 -10.68 -4.64 -5.51
CA TYR A 58 -11.63 -5.45 -4.75
C TYR A 58 -13.03 -5.32 -5.34
N ALA A 59 -13.70 -6.44 -5.55
CA ALA A 59 -15.13 -6.48 -5.79
C ALA A 59 -15.82 -6.90 -4.49
N LEU A 60 -16.80 -6.12 -4.04
CA LEU A 60 -17.39 -6.25 -2.72
C LEU A 60 -18.89 -5.94 -2.73
N ASP A 61 -19.60 -6.57 -1.81
CA ASP A 61 -21.00 -6.29 -1.52
C ASP A 61 -21.09 -5.71 -0.10
N TYR A 62 -21.10 -4.39 0.01
CA TYR A 62 -21.05 -3.68 1.29
C TYR A 62 -22.36 -2.92 1.55
N PRO A 63 -23.01 -3.09 2.72
CA PRO A 63 -24.36 -2.60 2.94
C PRO A 63 -24.46 -1.07 3.06
N ASN A 64 -23.44 -0.41 3.61
CA ASN A 64 -23.43 1.04 3.84
C ASN A 64 -22.38 1.74 2.96
N LEU A 65 -22.87 2.46 1.94
CA LEU A 65 -22.00 3.12 0.97
C LEU A 65 -21.19 4.28 1.56
N GLU A 66 -21.74 5.01 2.53
CA GLU A 66 -21.04 6.15 3.15
C GLU A 66 -19.89 5.66 4.01
N GLU A 67 -20.15 4.64 4.84
CA GLU A 67 -19.12 3.98 5.65
C GLU A 67 -18.03 3.34 4.78
N LEU A 68 -18.40 2.69 3.66
CA LEU A 68 -17.43 2.18 2.69
C LEU A 68 -16.47 3.27 2.20
N LEU A 69 -16.98 4.48 1.93
CA LEU A 69 -16.16 5.59 1.45
C LEU A 69 -15.21 6.13 2.52
N GLU A 70 -15.57 6.05 3.80
CA GLU A 70 -14.69 6.40 4.93
C GLU A 70 -13.53 5.41 5.05
N PHE A 71 -13.83 4.11 4.98
CA PHE A 71 -12.81 3.07 4.95
C PHE A 71 -11.90 3.20 3.73
N ALA A 72 -12.48 3.40 2.53
CA ALA A 72 -11.72 3.55 1.30
C ALA A 72 -10.73 4.71 1.41
N ARG A 73 -11.15 5.90 1.87
CA ARG A 73 -10.25 7.06 2.02
C ARG A 73 -9.10 6.85 2.99
N SER A 74 -9.27 5.97 3.97
CA SER A 74 -8.26 5.66 4.99
C SER A 74 -7.40 4.43 4.67
N MET A 75 -7.69 3.75 3.55
CA MET A 75 -7.08 2.47 3.17
C MET A 75 -5.68 2.64 2.56
N PRO A 76 -5.41 3.58 1.64
CA PRO A 76 -4.10 3.74 1.03
C PRO A 76 -2.99 4.04 2.04
N SER A 77 -1.77 3.63 1.71
CA SER A 77 -0.57 3.92 2.51
C SER A 77 -0.36 5.41 2.78
N GLU A 78 -0.78 6.28 1.87
CA GLU A 78 -0.68 7.74 2.03
C GLU A 78 -1.54 8.33 3.15
N ALA A 79 -2.47 7.56 3.71
CA ALA A 79 -3.22 7.96 4.90
C ALA A 79 -2.38 7.89 6.19
N SER A 80 -1.20 7.25 6.14
CA SER A 80 -0.28 7.16 7.27
C SER A 80 0.54 8.44 7.46
N ARG A 81 0.83 8.79 8.73
CA ARG A 81 1.74 9.91 9.06
C ARG A 81 3.19 9.66 8.63
N ASP A 82 3.58 8.40 8.45
CA ASP A 82 4.95 7.98 8.14
C ASP A 82 5.17 7.77 6.63
N TYR A 83 4.17 8.10 5.80
CA TYR A 83 4.27 8.03 4.34
C TYR A 83 5.20 9.11 3.77
N GLY A 84 5.92 8.75 2.70
CA GLY A 84 6.62 9.69 1.82
C GLY A 84 8.14 9.53 1.76
N LYS A 85 8.70 8.55 2.48
CA LYS A 85 10.13 8.18 2.43
C LYS A 85 10.29 6.67 2.33
N PRO A 86 11.40 6.16 1.78
CA PRO A 86 11.67 4.73 1.77
C PRO A 86 11.52 4.13 3.17
N PHE A 87 10.88 2.97 3.29
CA PHE A 87 10.55 2.35 4.58
C PHE A 87 11.79 2.12 5.45
N TYR A 88 12.96 1.86 4.83
CA TYR A 88 14.21 1.76 5.56
C TYR A 88 14.54 3.04 6.35
N GLU A 89 14.35 4.22 5.75
CA GLU A 89 14.61 5.51 6.42
C GLU A 89 13.57 5.77 7.52
N THR A 90 12.30 5.44 7.28
CA THR A 90 11.25 5.48 8.31
C THR A 90 11.60 4.56 9.49
N PHE A 91 12.00 3.33 9.22
CA PHE A 91 12.34 2.34 10.24
C PHE A 91 13.61 2.72 11.01
N LYS A 92 14.61 3.27 10.34
CA LYS A 92 15.80 3.84 10.95
C LYS A 92 15.49 5.04 11.84
N ALA A 93 14.62 5.94 11.40
CA ALA A 93 14.18 7.09 12.20
C ALA A 93 13.40 6.66 13.45
N ALA A 94 12.67 5.55 13.36
CA ALA A 94 12.02 4.89 14.49
C ALA A 94 13.00 4.13 15.41
N GLY A 95 14.31 4.12 15.12
CA GLY A 95 15.31 3.37 15.89
C GLY A 95 15.18 1.86 15.73
N PHE A 96 14.75 1.40 14.56
CA PHE A 96 14.49 0.00 14.24
C PHE A 96 13.44 -0.67 15.14
N ASP A 97 12.47 0.12 15.61
CA ASP A 97 11.38 -0.30 16.48
C ASP A 97 10.04 -0.17 15.74
N PHE A 98 9.44 -1.31 15.37
CA PHE A 98 8.16 -1.36 14.65
C PHE A 98 7.01 -0.73 15.44
N PHE A 99 7.05 -0.71 16.77
CA PHE A 99 5.99 -0.11 17.59
C PHE A 99 5.93 1.42 17.45
N LYS A 100 7.02 2.04 17.01
CA LYS A 100 7.09 3.49 16.77
C LYS A 100 6.65 3.87 15.35
N VAL A 101 6.57 2.91 14.44
CA VAL A 101 6.06 3.11 13.08
C VAL A 101 4.53 3.06 13.09
N ASP A 102 3.91 4.01 12.42
CA ASP A 102 2.48 3.98 12.15
C ASP A 102 2.14 2.77 11.28
N HIS A 103 1.43 1.81 11.87
CA HIS A 103 1.10 0.55 11.20
C HIS A 103 0.19 0.76 9.98
N ASN A 104 -0.46 1.93 9.89
CA ASN A 104 -1.26 2.30 8.72
C ASN A 104 -0.44 2.43 7.44
N VAL A 105 0.90 2.57 7.53
CA VAL A 105 1.78 2.65 6.36
C VAL A 105 1.82 1.32 5.60
N PHE A 106 1.56 0.19 6.27
CA PHE A 106 1.51 -1.15 5.66
C PHE A 106 0.20 -1.35 4.92
N ALA A 107 0.07 -0.65 3.80
CA ALA A 107 -1.10 -0.69 2.92
C ALA A 107 -0.68 -0.51 1.46
N PRO A 108 -1.53 -0.89 0.48
CA PRO A 108 -1.27 -0.61 -0.93
C PRO A 108 -1.23 0.90 -1.22
N ALA A 109 -0.44 1.28 -2.22
CA ALA A 109 -0.34 2.68 -2.66
C ALA A 109 -1.64 3.18 -3.32
N ARG A 110 -2.28 2.35 -4.14
CA ARG A 110 -3.54 2.66 -4.83
C ARG A 110 -4.55 1.53 -4.65
N VAL A 111 -5.81 1.91 -4.47
CA VAL A 111 -6.88 0.97 -4.13
C VAL A 111 -8.10 1.27 -4.99
N VAL A 112 -8.68 0.23 -5.56
CA VAL A 112 -9.90 0.27 -6.35
C VAL A 112 -10.95 -0.62 -5.70
N MET A 113 -12.11 -0.07 -5.39
CA MET A 113 -13.23 -0.79 -4.77
C MET A 113 -14.46 -0.71 -5.67
N ASN A 114 -14.88 -1.85 -6.21
CA ASN A 114 -16.08 -1.99 -7.02
C ASN A 114 -17.24 -2.53 -6.16
N GLU A 115 -18.17 -1.66 -5.78
CA GLU A 115 -19.33 -2.03 -4.97
C GLU A 115 -20.46 -2.53 -5.87
N LEU A 116 -20.85 -3.79 -5.66
CA LEU A 116 -21.66 -4.57 -6.60
C LEU A 116 -23.14 -4.17 -6.62
N ARG A 117 -23.70 -3.63 -5.53
CA ARG A 117 -25.12 -3.23 -5.48
C ARG A 117 -25.36 -1.89 -6.17
N SER A 118 -24.57 -0.88 -5.79
CA SER A 118 -24.63 0.48 -6.33
C SER A 118 -24.00 0.60 -7.72
N ARG A 119 -23.23 -0.39 -8.16
CA ARG A 119 -22.51 -0.40 -9.45
C ARG A 119 -21.49 0.73 -9.57
N ARG A 120 -21.03 1.25 -8.43
CA ARG A 120 -20.04 2.33 -8.37
C ARG A 120 -18.66 1.74 -8.11
N THR A 121 -17.66 2.40 -8.66
CA THR A 121 -16.25 2.07 -8.42
C THR A 121 -15.56 3.28 -7.84
N PHE A 122 -14.85 3.05 -6.74
CA PHE A 122 -14.11 4.07 -6.00
C PHE A 122 -12.62 3.83 -6.17
N VAL A 123 -11.87 4.90 -6.39
CA VAL A 123 -10.43 4.87 -6.57
C VAL A 123 -9.82 5.87 -5.61
N VAL A 124 -8.86 5.41 -4.82
CA VAL A 124 -8.19 6.17 -3.77
C VAL A 124 -6.70 5.82 -3.76
N GLY A 125 -5.88 6.72 -3.24
CA GLY A 125 -4.43 6.53 -3.26
C GLY A 125 -3.79 6.81 -4.62
N ARG A 126 -2.46 6.72 -4.65
CA ARG A 126 -1.64 6.88 -5.85
C ARG A 126 -0.36 6.06 -5.77
N LEU A 127 0.14 5.65 -6.92
CA LEU A 127 1.50 5.13 -7.04
C LEU A 127 2.50 6.29 -6.82
N ASN A 128 3.66 5.98 -6.26
CA ASN A 128 4.73 6.95 -6.01
C ASN A 128 6.06 6.45 -6.61
N PRO A 129 6.25 6.61 -7.94
CA PRO A 129 7.45 6.12 -8.61
C PRO A 129 8.72 6.83 -8.15
N GLN A 130 8.62 8.05 -7.61
CA GLN A 130 9.78 8.79 -7.10
C GLN A 130 10.36 8.11 -5.85
N VAL A 131 9.53 7.78 -4.86
CA VAL A 131 9.99 7.06 -3.65
C VAL A 131 10.44 5.64 -3.99
N LEU A 132 9.77 4.97 -4.94
CA LEU A 132 10.24 3.67 -5.44
C LEU A 132 11.63 3.75 -6.06
N ALA A 133 11.90 4.75 -6.90
CA ALA A 133 13.20 4.92 -7.53
C ALA A 133 14.30 5.16 -6.49
N GLU A 134 14.01 5.95 -5.45
CA GLU A 134 14.91 6.15 -4.31
C GLU A 134 15.14 4.85 -3.52
N SER A 135 14.06 4.17 -3.12
CA SER A 135 14.11 2.91 -2.36
C SER A 135 14.86 1.79 -3.10
N PHE A 136 14.67 1.71 -4.41
CA PHE A 136 15.27 0.70 -5.27
C PHE A 136 16.69 1.07 -5.72
N GLY A 137 17.16 2.29 -5.42
CA GLY A 137 18.46 2.78 -5.87
C GLY A 137 18.56 2.83 -7.40
N LEU A 138 17.49 3.22 -8.09
CA LEU A 138 17.46 3.24 -9.55
C LEU A 138 18.27 4.42 -10.09
N GLU A 139 19.25 4.11 -10.93
CA GLU A 139 19.99 5.10 -11.71
C GLU A 139 19.34 5.26 -13.10
N MET A 140 18.70 6.40 -13.34
CA MET A 140 18.00 6.66 -14.60
C MET A 140 18.99 7.16 -15.66
N LEU A 141 19.44 6.26 -16.53
CA LEU A 141 20.32 6.57 -17.66
C LEU A 141 19.54 7.23 -18.81
N GLY A 142 19.11 8.48 -18.64
CA GLY A 142 18.39 9.22 -19.69
C GLY A 142 17.38 10.25 -19.23
N ALA A 143 17.31 10.59 -17.94
CA ALA A 143 16.47 11.69 -17.45
C ALA A 143 17.08 13.07 -17.80
N GLY A 144 17.30 13.33 -19.09
CA GLY A 144 17.48 14.66 -19.64
C GLY A 144 16.11 15.19 -20.06
N ARG A 145 15.73 16.32 -19.45
CA ARG A 145 14.59 17.21 -19.74
C ARG A 145 13.64 16.86 -20.87
#